data_AF-A0A9P7DDS1-F1
#
_entry.id   AF-A0A9P7DDS1-F1
#
_cell.length_a   1.000
_cell.length_b   1.000
_cell.length_c   1.000
_cell.angle_alpha   90.00
_cell.angle_beta   90.00
_cell.angle_gamma   90.00
#
_symmetry.space_group_name_H-M   'P 1'
#
loop_
_entity.id
_entity.type
_entity.pdbx_description
1 polymer ?
#
loop_
_entity_poly.entity_id
_entity_poly.type
_entity_poly.pdbx_seq_one_letter_code
_entity_poly.pdbx_strand_id
1 'polypeptide(L)'
;MAFKSKSVKRFSVRGFLAAILHPFMTSPTDAPGVFTLGDSYNNVGDWHTLLLNNELSSQCELERLVCCKCTTSVEHEFLLLHFRHPTQHHAVAILVLDRTFRPDSTENNNRNGSSRSVGIGQSTVVSPSVSATPAHDSIFTTPNNGSAIESYLTNRYGQHKYLCHLDFSAPARPSAMQVSVLLCVLRKHSPTYHLWQYQCYWYAYTVWEALKTLFPGCRETTLSEGRSRFCGQEVRKAESVEAVCELYRAEWARFENATEERRRAKEEEVHRLRMEGLVEGRAQRQAEVDEERRQREEAERKVNEAERRADEERRQREEAEREYEAELNRMRARMAELERRAV
;
A
#
# COMPACT_ATOMS: atom_id res chain seq x y z
N MET A 1 -13.52 25.40 -49.37
CA MET A 1 -13.34 23.99 -48.96
C MET A 1 -11.92 23.84 -48.44
N ALA A 2 -11.73 23.62 -47.14
CA ALA A 2 -10.42 23.53 -46.51
C ALA A 2 -10.03 22.05 -46.28
N PHE A 3 -8.92 21.61 -46.89
CA PHE A 3 -8.40 20.26 -46.72
C PHE A 3 -7.69 20.13 -45.38
N LYS A 4 -8.25 19.33 -44.47
CA LYS A 4 -7.60 18.94 -43.20
C LYS A 4 -6.45 17.98 -43.50
N SER A 5 -5.22 18.47 -43.29
CA SER A 5 -3.99 17.65 -43.35
C SER A 5 -4.00 16.62 -42.22
N LYS A 6 -3.97 15.33 -42.59
CA LYS A 6 -3.88 14.22 -41.63
C LYS A 6 -2.42 14.06 -41.20
N SER A 7 -2.14 14.39 -39.93
CA SER A 7 -0.83 14.17 -39.31
C SER A 7 -0.54 12.67 -39.18
N VAL A 8 0.50 12.21 -39.87
CA VAL A 8 1.01 10.84 -39.78
C VAL A 8 1.83 10.72 -38.50
N LYS A 9 1.32 9.96 -37.52
CA LYS A 9 2.06 9.67 -36.27
C LYS A 9 3.27 8.79 -36.61
N ARG A 10 4.48 9.35 -36.50
CA ARG A 10 5.74 8.60 -36.65
C ARG A 10 5.89 7.64 -35.47
N PHE A 11 5.99 6.35 -35.76
CA PHE A 11 6.20 5.29 -34.77
C PHE A 11 7.65 5.35 -34.28
N SER A 12 7.86 5.60 -32.98
CA SER A 12 9.20 5.66 -32.40
C SER A 12 9.68 4.26 -32.02
N VAL A 13 10.62 3.71 -32.79
CA VAL A 13 11.27 2.42 -32.50
C VAL A 13 11.93 2.42 -31.11
N ARG A 14 12.42 3.58 -30.64
CA ARG A 14 12.96 3.73 -29.27
C ARG A 14 11.89 3.56 -28.19
N GLY A 15 10.68 4.07 -28.40
CA GLY A 15 9.56 3.89 -27.47
C GLY A 15 9.08 2.44 -27.42
N PHE A 16 9.10 1.74 -28.57
CA PHE A 16 8.75 0.33 -28.67
C PHE A 16 9.79 -0.58 -27.99
N LEU A 17 11.08 -0.37 -28.25
CA LEU A 17 12.14 -1.13 -27.58
C LEU A 17 12.22 -0.83 -26.07
N ALA A 18 11.97 0.42 -25.65
CA ALA A 18 11.84 0.73 -24.23
C ALA A 18 10.65 0.00 -23.60
N ALA A 19 9.47 -0.01 -24.23
CA ALA A 19 8.31 -0.75 -23.72
C ALA A 19 8.55 -2.27 -23.64
N ILE A 20 9.36 -2.83 -24.55
CA ILE A 20 9.71 -4.26 -24.56
C ILE A 20 10.80 -4.60 -23.53
N LEU A 21 11.80 -3.73 -23.35
CA LEU A 21 12.96 -4.01 -22.50
C LEU A 21 12.80 -3.51 -21.05
N HIS A 22 11.95 -2.53 -20.79
CA HIS A 22 11.71 -1.98 -19.45
C HIS A 22 11.22 -3.03 -18.43
N PRO A 23 10.38 -4.03 -18.79
CA PRO A 23 10.03 -5.12 -17.88
C PRO A 23 11.19 -6.05 -17.54
N PHE A 24 12.25 -6.10 -18.36
CA PHE A 24 13.41 -6.98 -18.16
C PHE A 24 14.59 -6.30 -17.45
N MET A 25 14.58 -4.96 -17.34
CA MET A 25 15.71 -4.20 -16.77
C MET A 25 15.38 -3.49 -15.46
N THR A 26 14.10 -3.44 -15.07
CA THR A 26 13.73 -2.96 -13.74
C THR A 26 13.86 -4.12 -12.77
N SER A 27 14.88 -4.07 -11.90
CA SER A 27 14.90 -4.96 -10.73
C SER A 27 13.55 -4.82 -10.01
N PRO A 28 12.92 -5.93 -9.58
CA PRO A 28 11.68 -5.87 -8.82
C PRO A 28 11.95 -5.02 -7.59
N THR A 29 11.55 -3.76 -7.63
CA THR A 29 11.77 -2.77 -6.58
C THR A 29 10.45 -2.32 -5.97
N ASP A 30 9.35 -2.86 -6.48
CA ASP A 30 7.99 -2.44 -6.16
C ASP A 30 7.43 -3.10 -4.88
N ALA A 31 8.21 -3.98 -4.23
CA ALA A 31 7.83 -4.73 -3.04
C ALA A 31 8.75 -4.39 -1.83
N PRO A 32 8.64 -3.18 -1.24
CA PRO A 32 9.45 -2.77 -0.09
C PRO A 32 9.33 -3.75 1.07
N GLY A 33 10.46 -4.03 1.74
CA GLY A 33 10.54 -4.99 2.85
C GLY A 33 10.74 -6.44 2.44
N VAL A 34 10.50 -6.79 1.16
CA VAL A 34 10.80 -8.11 0.61
C VAL A 34 11.86 -7.95 -0.48
N PHE A 35 11.57 -7.17 -1.51
CA PHE A 35 12.50 -6.82 -2.58
C PHE A 35 13.05 -5.41 -2.37
N THR A 36 13.95 -5.26 -1.40
CA THR A 36 14.61 -3.99 -1.10
C THR A 36 16.00 -3.96 -1.72
N LEU A 37 16.41 -2.82 -2.27
CA LEU A 37 17.77 -2.62 -2.76
C LEU A 37 18.73 -2.55 -1.56
N GLY A 38 19.62 -3.53 -1.48
CA GLY A 38 20.67 -3.60 -0.45
C GLY A 38 20.20 -4.20 0.87
N ASP A 39 21.07 -4.03 1.86
CA ASP A 39 20.91 -4.63 3.17
C ASP A 39 20.12 -3.68 4.06
N SER A 40 18.94 -4.12 4.51
CA SER A 40 18.13 -3.38 5.45
C SER A 40 17.85 -4.23 6.68
N TYR A 41 17.81 -3.58 7.84
CA TYR A 41 17.49 -4.18 9.12
C TYR A 41 16.12 -3.72 9.56
N ASN A 42 15.23 -4.66 9.89
CA ASN A 42 13.93 -4.36 10.46
C ASN A 42 13.68 -5.28 11.64
N ASN A 43 13.16 -4.75 12.76
CA ASN A 43 12.55 -5.63 13.75
C ASN A 43 11.27 -6.24 13.14
N VAL A 44 10.86 -7.41 13.62
CA VAL A 44 9.69 -8.13 13.07
C VAL A 44 8.40 -7.29 13.07
N GLY A 45 8.20 -6.42 14.06
CA GLY A 45 7.01 -5.55 14.12
C GLY A 45 7.02 -4.44 13.06
N ASP A 46 8.18 -3.85 12.81
CA ASP A 46 8.35 -2.83 11.77
C ASP A 46 8.17 -3.46 10.39
N TRP A 47 8.75 -4.65 10.17
CA TRP A 47 8.56 -5.41 8.94
C TRP A 47 7.08 -5.74 8.71
N HIS A 48 6.36 -6.21 9.73
CA HIS A 48 4.91 -6.45 9.64
C HIS A 48 4.13 -5.18 9.25
N THR A 49 4.47 -4.04 9.88
CA THR A 49 3.86 -2.74 9.56
C THR A 49 4.15 -2.31 8.12
N LEU A 50 5.35 -2.58 7.61
CA LEU A 50 5.72 -2.30 6.23
C LEU A 50 4.88 -3.13 5.24
N LEU A 51 4.73 -4.43 5.51
CA LEU A 51 3.89 -5.31 4.68
C LEU A 51 2.40 -4.91 4.73
N LEU A 52 1.92 -4.41 5.87
CA LEU A 52 0.54 -3.95 6.04
C LEU A 52 0.19 -2.78 5.12
N ASN A 53 1.19 -1.96 4.78
CA ASN A 53 1.03 -0.77 3.96
C ASN A 53 1.35 -1.00 2.48
N ASN A 54 1.80 -2.21 2.10
CA ASN A 54 2.15 -2.53 0.72
C ASN A 54 1.56 -3.87 0.28
N GLU A 55 0.55 -3.80 -0.60
CA GLU A 55 -0.17 -4.97 -1.10
C GLU A 55 0.74 -5.94 -1.86
N LEU A 56 1.65 -5.45 -2.71
CA LEU A 56 2.58 -6.29 -3.48
C LEU A 56 3.54 -7.07 -2.57
N SER A 57 4.13 -6.42 -1.58
CA SER A 57 4.99 -7.07 -0.60
C SER A 57 4.22 -8.11 0.21
N SER A 58 2.99 -7.79 0.63
CA SER A 58 2.13 -8.67 1.42
C SER A 58 1.78 -9.98 0.69
N GLN A 59 1.71 -9.93 -0.64
CA GLN A 59 1.36 -11.04 -1.53
C GLN A 59 2.56 -11.85 -2.01
N CYS A 60 3.80 -11.45 -1.69
CA CYS A 60 4.98 -12.25 -2.01
C CYS A 60 4.87 -13.63 -1.33
N GLU A 61 5.15 -14.71 -2.06
CA GLU A 61 4.90 -16.08 -1.58
C GLU A 61 6.20 -16.74 -1.11
N LEU A 62 6.20 -17.34 0.09
CA LEU A 62 7.35 -18.11 0.57
C LEU A 62 7.44 -19.43 -0.23
N GLU A 63 8.43 -19.54 -1.10
CA GLU A 63 8.67 -20.76 -1.88
C GLU A 63 9.57 -21.76 -1.15
N ARG A 64 10.50 -21.27 -0.33
CA ARG A 64 11.47 -22.09 0.38
C ARG A 64 11.88 -21.46 1.71
N LEU A 65 11.98 -22.29 2.74
CA LEU A 65 12.57 -21.95 4.03
C LEU A 65 13.83 -22.78 4.23
N VAL A 66 14.96 -22.16 4.56
CA VAL A 66 16.23 -22.86 4.82
C VAL A 66 16.65 -22.64 6.26
N CYS A 67 16.99 -23.72 6.96
CA CYS A 67 17.54 -23.65 8.32
C CYS A 67 19.07 -23.70 8.26
N CYS A 68 19.70 -22.71 8.88
CA CYS A 68 21.14 -22.52 8.88
C CYS A 68 21.69 -22.56 10.30
N LYS A 69 22.95 -22.96 10.43
CA LYS A 69 23.65 -23.01 11.71
C LYS A 69 25.09 -22.56 11.57
N CYS A 70 25.53 -21.64 12.43
CA CYS A 70 26.94 -21.30 12.56
C CYS A 70 27.74 -22.52 13.02
N THR A 71 28.89 -22.77 12.41
CA THR A 71 29.81 -23.83 12.83
C THR A 71 30.85 -23.34 13.85
N THR A 72 30.85 -22.04 14.12
CA THR A 72 31.72 -21.39 15.10
C THR A 72 30.87 -20.74 16.20
N SER A 73 31.52 -20.34 17.30
CA SER A 73 30.88 -19.65 18.43
C SER A 73 29.79 -20.50 19.11
N VAL A 74 28.72 -19.87 19.58
CA VAL A 74 27.54 -20.47 20.23
C VAL A 74 26.64 -21.25 19.26
N GLU A 75 27.17 -21.72 18.13
CA GLU A 75 26.45 -22.49 17.09
C GLU A 75 25.06 -21.91 16.74
N HIS A 76 24.95 -20.59 16.57
CA HIS A 76 23.68 -19.87 16.35
C HIS A 76 22.84 -20.45 15.19
N GLU A 77 21.53 -20.60 15.40
CA GLU A 77 20.57 -21.02 14.35
C GLU A 77 19.73 -19.84 13.84
N PHE A 78 19.64 -19.72 12.52
CA PHE A 78 18.88 -18.68 11.82
C PHE A 78 18.19 -19.26 10.59
N LEU A 79 17.24 -18.53 10.02
CA LEU A 79 16.43 -19.00 8.89
C LEU A 79 16.61 -18.10 7.67
N LEU A 80 16.63 -18.69 6.46
CA LEU A 80 16.52 -17.97 5.20
C LEU A 80 15.12 -18.17 4.62
N LEU A 81 14.46 -17.07 4.29
CA LEU A 81 13.13 -17.01 3.71
C LEU A 81 13.25 -16.63 2.24
N HIS A 82 12.94 -17.55 1.34
CA HIS A 82 12.95 -17.30 -0.10
C HIS A 82 11.54 -16.92 -0.56
N PHE A 83 11.32 -15.64 -0.85
CA PHE A 83 10.04 -15.10 -1.28
C PHE A 83 10.02 -14.88 -2.79
N ARG A 84 9.03 -15.46 -3.47
CA ARG A 84 8.78 -15.25 -4.89
C ARG A 84 7.88 -14.02 -5.09
N HIS A 85 8.21 -13.20 -6.08
CA HIS A 85 7.39 -12.05 -6.44
C HIS A 85 6.03 -12.50 -7.03
N PRO A 86 4.90 -11.85 -6.69
CA PRO A 86 3.57 -12.28 -7.12
C PRO A 86 3.39 -12.22 -8.65
N THR A 87 3.94 -11.18 -9.29
CA THR A 87 3.80 -10.96 -10.75
C THR A 87 5.04 -11.30 -11.57
N GLN A 88 6.20 -11.41 -10.92
CA GLN A 88 7.49 -11.66 -11.58
C GLN A 88 8.01 -13.02 -11.10
N HIS A 89 7.43 -14.11 -11.59
CA HIS A 89 7.65 -15.46 -11.02
C HIS A 89 9.11 -15.96 -11.04
N HIS A 90 10.00 -15.32 -11.79
CA HIS A 90 11.43 -15.62 -11.82
C HIS A 90 12.22 -14.86 -10.74
N ALA A 91 11.64 -13.82 -10.15
CA ALA A 91 12.26 -13.01 -9.12
C ALA A 91 12.03 -13.63 -7.74
N VAL A 92 13.13 -13.91 -7.04
CA VAL A 92 13.14 -14.46 -5.68
C VAL A 92 13.99 -13.55 -4.79
N ALA A 93 13.38 -13.05 -3.73
CA ALA A 93 14.07 -12.34 -2.65
C ALA A 93 14.48 -13.31 -1.56
N ILE A 94 15.63 -13.06 -0.93
CA ILE A 94 16.09 -13.84 0.23
C ILE A 94 16.12 -12.90 1.44
N LEU A 95 15.35 -13.24 2.47
CA LEU A 95 15.38 -12.56 3.76
C LEU A 95 16.04 -13.46 4.81
N VAL A 96 16.77 -12.88 5.75
CA VAL A 96 17.29 -13.60 6.91
C VAL A 96 16.44 -13.29 8.12
N LEU A 97 15.97 -14.33 8.79
CA LEU A 97 15.26 -14.25 10.05
C LEU A 97 16.16 -14.72 11.18
N ASP A 98 16.27 -13.87 12.19
CA ASP A 98 17.18 -14.04 13.32
C ASP A 98 16.48 -13.69 14.64
N ARG A 99 16.92 -14.33 15.73
CA ARG A 99 16.59 -13.95 17.11
C ARG A 99 17.86 -13.89 17.94
N THR A 100 18.16 -12.72 18.48
CA THR A 100 19.33 -12.49 19.33
C THR A 100 18.93 -11.91 20.69
N PHE A 101 19.86 -11.91 21.65
CA PHE A 101 19.67 -11.25 22.96
C PHE A 101 20.27 -9.84 23.00
N ARG A 102 21.02 -9.46 21.97
CA ARG A 102 21.60 -8.13 21.81
C ARG A 102 21.18 -7.58 20.45
N PRO A 103 20.65 -6.35 20.39
CA PRO A 103 20.59 -5.67 19.13
C PRO A 103 22.03 -5.54 18.63
N ASP A 104 22.30 -5.91 17.38
CA ASP A 104 23.58 -5.64 16.77
C ASP A 104 23.81 -4.14 16.90
N SER A 105 24.74 -3.74 17.76
CA SER A 105 25.13 -2.35 17.93
C SER A 105 26.05 -1.93 16.78
N THR A 106 25.64 -2.24 15.54
CA THR A 106 26.35 -1.87 14.31
C THR A 106 26.23 -0.38 13.98
N GLU A 107 25.54 0.42 14.81
CA GLU A 107 25.50 1.88 14.64
C GLU A 107 26.80 2.60 15.04
N ASN A 108 27.76 1.98 15.73
CA ASN A 108 29.05 2.63 15.98
C ASN A 108 30.12 2.18 14.97
N ASN A 109 29.95 2.71 13.76
CA ASN A 109 30.90 2.66 12.66
C ASN A 109 32.13 3.58 12.92
N ASN A 110 32.76 3.45 14.09
CA ASN A 110 34.15 3.89 14.30
C ASN A 110 35.04 2.64 14.29
N ARG A 111 35.18 2.06 13.09
CA ARG A 111 36.26 1.13 12.75
C ARG A 111 37.59 1.90 12.79
N ASN A 112 38.11 2.11 13.99
CA ASN A 112 39.53 2.32 14.25
C ASN A 112 39.82 1.90 15.69
N GLY A 113 40.37 0.70 15.86
CA GLY A 113 41.13 0.37 17.05
C GLY A 113 40.55 -0.76 17.90
N SER A 114 41.24 -1.89 17.80
CA SER A 114 41.39 -2.92 18.83
C SER A 114 40.23 -3.89 19.00
N SER A 115 40.43 -5.06 18.41
CA SER A 115 39.96 -6.35 18.88
C SER A 115 40.21 -6.48 20.39
N ARG A 116 39.27 -6.00 21.21
CA ARG A 116 39.21 -6.38 22.61
C ARG A 116 38.70 -7.81 22.66
N SER A 117 39.65 -8.73 22.67
CA SER A 117 39.51 -10.01 23.36
C SER A 117 38.71 -9.78 24.64
N VAL A 118 37.71 -10.63 24.86
CA VAL A 118 36.98 -10.70 26.13
C VAL A 118 38.01 -11.01 27.21
N GLY A 119 38.49 -9.97 27.87
CA GLY A 119 39.41 -10.07 28.99
C GLY A 119 38.69 -10.79 30.11
N ILE A 120 39.13 -12.00 30.39
CA ILE A 120 38.84 -12.75 31.61
C ILE A 120 39.49 -11.96 32.75
N GLY A 121 38.76 -10.96 33.26
CA GLY A 121 39.24 -10.00 34.25
C GLY A 121 38.23 -9.86 35.38
N GLN A 122 38.51 -10.53 36.49
CA GLN A 122 37.95 -10.36 37.83
C GLN A 122 36.46 -10.68 38.03
N SER A 123 36.25 -11.89 38.54
CA SER A 123 35.06 -12.36 39.23
C SER A 123 34.73 -11.45 40.43
N THR A 124 33.86 -10.48 40.21
CA THR A 124 32.96 -10.03 41.27
C THR A 124 31.74 -10.91 41.17
N VAL A 125 31.50 -11.74 42.19
CA VAL A 125 30.31 -12.57 42.33
C VAL A 125 29.14 -11.64 42.65
N VAL A 126 28.67 -10.92 41.62
CA VAL A 126 27.38 -10.27 41.67
C VAL A 126 26.38 -11.40 41.50
N SER A 127 25.55 -11.65 42.52
CA SER A 127 24.43 -12.57 42.42
C SER A 127 23.72 -12.34 41.10
N PRO A 128 23.41 -13.39 40.30
CA PRO A 128 22.70 -13.22 39.06
C PRO A 128 21.26 -12.81 39.42
N SER A 129 21.06 -11.52 39.65
CA SER A 129 19.78 -10.89 39.42
C SER A 129 19.54 -11.08 37.93
N VAL A 130 18.84 -12.16 37.58
CA VAL A 130 18.48 -12.53 36.21
C VAL A 130 17.50 -11.49 35.71
N SER A 131 17.99 -10.28 35.40
CA SER A 131 17.20 -9.28 34.70
C SER A 131 16.77 -9.91 33.39
N ALA A 132 15.46 -9.94 33.15
CA ALA A 132 14.91 -10.50 31.94
C ALA A 132 15.52 -9.77 30.72
N THR A 133 16.38 -10.46 29.97
CA THR A 133 17.00 -9.90 28.76
C THR A 133 15.95 -9.91 27.66
N PRO A 134 15.60 -8.76 27.05
CA PRO A 134 14.69 -8.74 25.91
C PRO A 134 15.23 -9.57 24.74
N ALA A 135 14.34 -10.28 24.05
CA ALA A 135 14.66 -10.92 22.79
C ALA A 135 14.51 -9.94 21.62
N HIS A 136 15.39 -10.05 20.63
CA HIS A 136 15.42 -9.22 19.44
C HIS A 136 15.19 -10.08 18.20
N ASP A 137 13.92 -10.17 17.78
CA ASP A 137 13.53 -10.85 16.55
C ASP A 137 13.65 -9.88 15.36
N SER A 138 14.48 -10.24 14.39
CA SER A 138 14.91 -9.36 13.30
C SER A 138 14.78 -10.01 11.93
N ILE A 139 14.45 -9.19 10.93
CA ILE A 139 14.41 -9.54 9.51
C ILE A 139 15.43 -8.67 8.78
N PHE A 140 16.30 -9.32 7.99
CA PHE A 140 17.28 -8.66 7.14
C PHE A 140 16.93 -8.90 5.69
N THR A 141 16.87 -7.83 4.88
CA THR A 141 16.92 -7.98 3.43
C THR A 141 18.34 -8.24 3.01
N THR A 142 18.53 -9.11 2.02
CA THR A 142 19.86 -9.41 1.47
C THR A 142 19.96 -8.97 0.03
N PRO A 143 21.16 -8.84 -0.54
CA PRO A 143 21.31 -8.56 -1.95
C PRO A 143 20.73 -9.74 -2.74
N ASN A 144 19.83 -9.46 -3.69
CA ASN A 144 19.17 -10.46 -4.55
C ASN A 144 20.11 -11.08 -5.61
N ASN A 145 21.37 -11.35 -5.24
CA ASN A 145 22.36 -12.02 -6.07
C ASN A 145 22.92 -13.24 -5.31
N GLY A 146 22.83 -14.42 -5.93
CA GLY A 146 23.22 -15.69 -5.31
C GLY A 146 24.71 -15.81 -4.93
N SER A 147 25.63 -15.03 -5.52
CA SER A 147 27.01 -14.98 -5.01
C SER A 147 27.18 -14.00 -3.86
N ALA A 148 26.34 -12.97 -3.80
CA ALA A 148 26.37 -11.96 -2.75
C ALA A 148 25.77 -12.49 -1.44
N ILE A 149 24.76 -13.38 -1.49
CA ILE A 149 24.16 -13.97 -0.28
C ILE A 149 25.19 -14.73 0.56
N GLU A 150 26.02 -15.58 -0.05
CA GLU A 150 27.04 -16.35 0.69
C GLU A 150 28.07 -15.43 1.35
N SER A 151 28.48 -14.38 0.64
CA SER A 151 29.40 -13.37 1.17
C SER A 151 28.74 -12.58 2.32
N TYR A 152 27.46 -12.24 2.19
CA TYR A 152 26.67 -11.59 3.23
C TYR A 152 26.56 -12.48 4.49
N LEU A 153 26.16 -13.75 4.32
CA LEU A 153 26.02 -14.71 5.41
C LEU A 153 27.36 -14.98 6.09
N THR A 154 28.44 -15.13 5.33
CA THR A 154 29.80 -15.33 5.87
C THR A 154 30.28 -14.11 6.65
N ASN A 155 30.03 -12.90 6.15
CA ASN A 155 30.40 -11.66 6.85
C ASN A 155 29.62 -11.49 8.16
N ARG A 156 28.32 -11.81 8.16
CA ARG A 156 27.43 -11.62 9.31
C ARG A 156 27.52 -12.73 10.35
N TYR A 157 27.54 -13.98 9.92
CA TYR A 157 27.41 -15.17 10.77
C TYR A 157 28.69 -16.02 10.83
N GLY A 158 29.73 -15.66 10.06
CA GLY A 158 30.94 -16.46 9.95
C GLY A 158 30.73 -17.76 9.17
N GLN A 159 31.53 -18.78 9.48
CA GLN A 159 31.34 -20.11 8.92
C GLN A 159 30.01 -20.69 9.40
N HIS A 160 29.22 -21.17 8.46
CA HIS A 160 27.90 -21.73 8.70
C HIS A 160 27.65 -22.91 7.77
N LYS A 161 26.62 -23.69 8.09
CA LYS A 161 26.15 -24.83 7.30
C LYS A 161 24.64 -24.80 7.15
N TYR A 162 24.16 -25.38 6.05
CA TYR A 162 22.75 -25.62 5.81
C TYR A 162 22.32 -26.94 6.47
N LEU A 163 21.28 -26.89 7.31
CA LEU A 163 20.76 -28.05 8.03
C LEU A 163 19.68 -28.78 7.25
N CYS A 164 18.67 -28.05 6.80
CA CYS A 164 17.52 -28.57 6.07
C CYS A 164 16.82 -27.45 5.30
N HIS A 165 15.96 -27.80 4.34
CA HIS A 165 15.00 -26.85 3.77
C HIS A 165 13.58 -27.42 3.66
N LEU A 166 12.57 -26.54 3.74
CA LEU A 166 11.20 -26.79 3.34
C LEU A 166 10.97 -26.16 1.96
N ASP A 167 10.53 -26.95 0.99
CA ASP A 167 10.02 -26.45 -0.30
C ASP A 167 8.49 -26.40 -0.25
N PHE A 168 7.88 -25.24 -0.48
CA PHE A 168 6.43 -25.07 -0.54
C PHE A 168 5.92 -25.15 -1.98
N SER A 169 5.03 -26.10 -2.23
CA SER A 169 4.31 -26.19 -3.51
C SER A 169 3.39 -24.97 -3.69
N ALA A 170 3.17 -24.52 -4.93
CA ALA A 170 2.42 -23.29 -5.24
C ALA A 170 1.11 -23.08 -4.44
N PRO A 171 0.18 -24.05 -4.33
CA PRO A 171 -1.06 -23.83 -3.58
C PRO A 171 -0.88 -23.78 -2.06
N ALA A 172 0.28 -24.20 -1.55
CA ALA A 172 0.60 -24.29 -0.13
C ALA A 172 1.58 -23.20 0.32
N ARG A 173 1.91 -22.22 -0.52
CA ARG A 173 2.87 -21.18 -0.17
C ARG A 173 2.23 -20.16 0.76
N PRO A 174 2.77 -19.95 1.97
CA PRO A 174 2.32 -18.84 2.78
C PRO A 174 2.75 -17.52 2.17
N SER A 175 1.90 -16.51 2.24
CA SER A 175 2.27 -15.14 1.86
C SER A 175 3.23 -14.52 2.89
N ALA A 176 3.98 -13.50 2.49
CA ALA A 176 4.86 -12.74 3.38
C ALA A 176 4.07 -12.15 4.54
N MET A 177 2.82 -11.71 4.30
CA MET A 177 1.93 -11.26 5.35
C MET A 177 1.60 -12.37 6.35
N GLN A 178 1.24 -13.56 5.89
CA GLN A 178 0.99 -14.71 6.77
C GLN A 178 2.21 -15.07 7.62
N VAL A 179 3.41 -15.09 7.01
CA VAL A 179 4.66 -15.31 7.73
C VAL A 179 4.87 -14.21 8.78
N SER A 180 4.66 -12.93 8.44
CA SER A 180 4.84 -11.83 9.39
C SER A 180 3.93 -11.90 10.62
N VAL A 181 2.67 -12.35 10.44
CA VAL A 181 1.75 -12.55 11.56
C VAL A 181 2.26 -13.64 12.50
N LEU A 182 2.77 -14.77 11.96
CA LEU A 182 3.39 -15.83 12.76
C LEU A 182 4.59 -15.30 13.56
N LEU A 183 5.46 -14.52 12.94
CA LEU A 183 6.63 -13.95 13.61
C LEU A 183 6.22 -12.96 14.71
N CYS A 184 5.20 -12.13 14.47
CA CYS A 184 4.65 -11.23 15.50
C CYS A 184 4.05 -12.00 16.68
N VAL A 185 3.37 -13.12 16.41
CA VAL A 185 2.85 -14.02 17.46
C VAL A 185 4.01 -14.56 18.30
N LEU A 186 5.06 -15.09 17.67
CA LEU A 186 6.23 -15.62 18.39
C LEU A 186 6.96 -14.58 19.24
N ARG A 187 7.12 -13.36 18.70
CA ARG A 187 7.71 -12.23 19.42
C ARG A 187 6.91 -11.88 20.69
N LYS A 188 5.58 -11.84 20.59
CA LYS A 188 4.68 -11.57 21.73
C LYS A 188 4.67 -12.73 22.72
N HIS A 189 4.74 -13.96 22.19
CA HIS A 189 4.66 -15.19 22.96
C HIS A 189 5.88 -15.38 23.87
N SER A 190 7.07 -15.06 23.37
CA SER A 190 8.28 -15.03 24.17
C SER A 190 9.07 -13.73 23.92
N PRO A 191 8.81 -12.67 24.70
CA PRO A 191 9.48 -11.39 24.52
C PRO A 191 10.90 -11.36 25.13
N THR A 192 11.27 -12.39 25.90
CA THR A 192 12.52 -12.45 26.66
C THR A 192 13.41 -13.59 26.17
N TYR A 193 14.71 -13.31 26.07
CA TYR A 193 15.70 -14.29 25.64
C TYR A 193 16.16 -15.12 26.84
N HIS A 194 15.66 -16.36 26.92
CA HIS A 194 16.08 -17.31 27.94
C HIS A 194 17.02 -18.35 27.31
N LEU A 195 18.28 -18.38 27.76
CA LEU A 195 19.34 -19.25 27.23
C LEU A 195 18.96 -20.73 27.13
N TRP A 196 18.10 -21.22 28.02
CA TRP A 196 17.73 -22.64 28.09
C TRP A 196 16.32 -22.94 27.57
N GLN A 197 15.56 -21.94 27.13
CA GLN A 197 14.14 -22.10 26.79
C GLN A 197 13.75 -21.38 25.49
N TYR A 198 14.01 -20.08 25.39
CA TYR A 198 13.45 -19.19 24.36
C TYR A 198 14.54 -18.41 23.60
N GLN A 199 15.53 -19.15 23.15
CA GLN A 199 16.71 -18.63 22.44
C GLN A 199 16.61 -18.93 20.92
N CYS A 200 17.66 -18.62 20.14
CA CYS A 200 17.68 -18.78 18.68
C CYS A 200 17.27 -20.19 18.17
N TYR A 201 17.74 -21.29 18.78
CA TYR A 201 17.31 -22.65 18.40
C TYR A 201 15.83 -22.89 18.58
N TRP A 202 15.25 -22.41 19.70
CA TRP A 202 13.82 -22.58 19.95
C TRP A 202 13.03 -21.77 18.93
N TYR A 203 13.46 -20.55 18.63
CA TYR A 203 12.79 -19.68 17.68
C TYR A 203 12.83 -20.25 16.25
N ALA A 204 14.03 -20.59 15.75
CA ALA A 204 14.19 -21.20 14.44
C ALA A 204 13.43 -22.53 14.34
N TYR A 205 13.48 -23.36 15.39
CA TYR A 205 12.71 -24.60 15.46
C TYR A 205 11.21 -24.35 15.38
N THR A 206 10.69 -23.42 16.17
CA THR A 206 9.26 -23.17 16.31
C THR A 206 8.67 -22.54 15.04
N VAL A 207 9.37 -21.59 14.41
CA VAL A 207 8.97 -21.03 13.10
C VAL A 207 8.87 -22.15 12.06
N TRP A 208 9.89 -23.01 12.00
CA TRP A 208 9.94 -24.11 11.05
C TRP A 208 8.78 -25.10 11.21
N GLU A 209 8.58 -25.63 12.43
CA GLU A 209 7.51 -26.59 12.66
C GLU A 209 6.13 -25.93 12.52
N ALA A 210 5.95 -24.68 12.98
CA ALA A 210 4.69 -23.98 12.83
C ALA A 210 4.34 -23.78 11.35
N LEU A 211 5.28 -23.35 10.50
CA LEU A 211 5.03 -23.21 9.06
C LEU A 211 4.68 -24.55 8.42
N LYS A 212 5.37 -25.63 8.79
CA LYS A 212 5.08 -26.99 8.31
C LYS A 212 3.67 -27.47 8.73
N THR A 213 3.25 -27.14 9.95
CA THR A 213 1.92 -27.52 10.47
C THR A 213 0.80 -26.66 9.89
N LEU A 214 1.03 -25.35 9.72
CA LEU A 214 0.03 -24.39 9.24
C LEU A 214 -0.19 -24.46 7.73
N PHE A 215 0.86 -24.79 6.97
CA PHE A 215 0.85 -24.82 5.51
C PHE A 215 1.22 -26.22 5.00
N PRO A 216 0.26 -27.16 5.02
CA PRO A 216 0.51 -28.54 4.62
C PRO A 216 0.86 -28.62 3.12
N GLY A 217 1.64 -29.64 2.74
CA GLY A 217 2.10 -29.81 1.35
C GLY A 217 3.48 -29.24 1.06
N CYS A 218 4.24 -28.90 2.11
CA CYS A 218 5.67 -28.66 1.99
C CYS A 218 6.46 -29.98 1.95
N ARG A 219 7.56 -30.00 1.19
CA ARG A 219 8.54 -31.10 1.21
C ARG A 219 9.73 -30.71 2.07
N GLU A 220 10.03 -31.51 3.07
CA GLU A 220 11.23 -31.35 3.90
C GLU A 220 12.39 -32.16 3.32
N THR A 221 13.55 -31.51 3.21
CA THR A 221 14.81 -32.14 2.79
C THR A 221 15.86 -31.88 3.87
N THR A 222 16.36 -32.96 4.47
CA THR A 222 17.47 -32.90 5.43
C THR A 222 18.80 -32.89 4.69
N LEU A 223 19.65 -31.91 4.99
CA LEU A 223 20.99 -31.75 4.41
C LEU A 223 22.09 -32.16 5.38
N SER A 224 21.92 -31.83 6.66
CA SER A 224 22.84 -32.22 7.74
C SER A 224 22.13 -32.34 9.08
N GLU A 225 22.69 -33.15 9.97
CA GLU A 225 22.20 -33.30 11.33
C GLU A 225 22.62 -32.12 12.24
N GLY A 226 21.94 -32.02 13.39
CA GLY A 226 22.34 -31.14 14.49
C GLY A 226 21.45 -29.93 14.73
N ARG A 227 20.23 -29.91 14.16
CA ARG A 227 19.20 -28.92 14.49
C ARG A 227 18.86 -28.97 15.99
N SER A 228 18.68 -27.81 16.60
CA SER A 228 18.31 -27.65 18.01
C SER A 228 19.30 -28.28 19.01
N ARG A 229 20.59 -28.34 18.66
CA ARG A 229 21.66 -28.76 19.58
C ARG A 229 22.55 -27.59 19.97
N PHE A 230 22.91 -27.47 21.25
CA PHE A 230 23.89 -26.52 21.75
C PHE A 230 25.05 -27.30 22.38
N CYS A 231 26.26 -27.14 21.85
CA CYS A 231 27.43 -27.90 22.29
C CYS A 231 27.17 -29.43 22.27
N GLY A 232 26.45 -29.89 21.24
CA GLY A 232 26.04 -31.29 21.09
C GLY A 232 24.86 -31.75 21.96
N GLN A 233 24.40 -30.96 22.92
CA GLN A 233 23.25 -31.28 23.77
C GLN A 233 21.94 -30.82 23.12
N GLU A 234 20.91 -31.66 23.15
CA GLU A 234 19.58 -31.28 22.67
C GLU A 234 18.96 -30.22 23.59
N VAL A 235 18.57 -29.09 23.00
CA VAL A 235 17.89 -28.03 23.73
C VAL A 235 16.41 -28.38 23.86
N ARG A 236 15.93 -28.47 25.11
CA ARG A 236 14.49 -28.70 25.37
C ARG A 236 13.67 -27.57 24.77
N LYS A 237 12.63 -27.93 24.04
CA LYS A 237 11.67 -26.99 23.48
C LYS A 237 10.66 -26.68 24.57
N ALA A 238 10.62 -25.41 25.00
CA ALA A 238 9.90 -25.01 26.21
C ALA A 238 8.37 -25.21 26.11
N GLU A 239 7.82 -25.31 24.90
CA GLU A 239 6.38 -25.41 24.63
C GLU A 239 6.11 -26.23 23.36
N SER A 240 4.82 -26.55 23.18
CA SER A 240 4.34 -27.27 22.02
C SER A 240 4.09 -26.30 20.85
N VAL A 241 4.48 -26.72 19.65
CA VAL A 241 4.28 -25.97 18.39
C VAL A 241 2.80 -25.70 18.16
N GLU A 242 1.94 -26.57 18.67
CA GLU A 242 0.48 -26.48 18.59
C GLU A 242 -0.05 -25.21 19.25
N ALA A 243 0.47 -24.83 20.43
CA ALA A 243 0.05 -23.60 21.11
C ALA A 243 0.34 -22.35 20.26
N VAL A 244 1.52 -22.29 19.62
CA VAL A 244 1.87 -21.20 18.69
C VAL A 244 0.97 -21.21 17.47
N CYS A 245 0.65 -22.39 16.92
CA CYS A 245 -0.27 -22.52 15.79
C CYS A 245 -1.69 -22.03 16.15
N GLU A 246 -2.18 -22.30 17.36
CA GLU A 246 -3.48 -21.80 17.84
C GLU A 246 -3.49 -20.27 17.97
N LEU A 247 -2.46 -19.69 18.58
CA LEU A 247 -2.30 -18.24 18.67
C LEU A 247 -2.21 -17.59 17.29
N TYR A 248 -1.49 -18.22 16.36
CA TYR A 248 -1.42 -17.79 14.96
C TYR A 248 -2.79 -17.77 14.30
N ARG A 249 -3.57 -18.87 14.37
CA ARG A 249 -4.91 -18.92 13.76
C ARG A 249 -5.82 -17.84 14.32
N ALA A 250 -5.76 -17.60 15.63
CA ALA A 250 -6.56 -16.56 16.29
C ALA A 250 -6.12 -15.13 15.89
N GLU A 251 -4.81 -14.87 15.73
CA GLU A 251 -4.30 -13.58 15.26
C GLU A 251 -4.61 -13.37 13.77
N TRP A 252 -4.46 -14.41 12.94
CA TRP A 252 -4.74 -14.37 11.51
C TRP A 252 -6.23 -14.10 11.24
N ALA A 253 -7.14 -14.79 11.94
CA ALA A 253 -8.58 -14.54 11.81
C ALA A 253 -8.94 -13.09 12.20
N ARG A 254 -8.32 -12.54 13.25
CA ARG A 254 -8.51 -11.12 13.62
C ARG A 254 -7.99 -10.18 12.54
N PHE A 255 -6.84 -10.49 11.95
CA PHE A 255 -6.25 -9.72 10.86
C PHE A 255 -7.15 -9.73 9.61
N GLU A 256 -7.66 -10.89 9.21
CA GLU A 256 -8.56 -11.02 8.06
C GLU A 256 -9.85 -10.23 8.27
N ASN A 257 -10.49 -10.36 9.43
CA ASN A 257 -11.69 -9.61 9.78
C ASN A 257 -11.45 -8.09 9.73
N ALA A 258 -10.36 -7.60 10.32
CA ALA A 258 -10.02 -6.17 10.31
C ALA A 258 -9.67 -5.66 8.89
N THR A 259 -9.14 -6.51 8.02
CA THR A 259 -8.85 -6.15 6.63
C THR A 259 -10.13 -6.08 5.81
N GLU A 260 -11.03 -7.04 6.00
CA GLU A 260 -12.35 -7.07 5.36
C GLU A 260 -13.25 -5.91 5.81
N GLU A 261 -13.27 -5.58 7.11
CA GLU A 261 -13.98 -4.40 7.62
C GLU A 261 -13.47 -3.09 7.00
N ARG A 262 -12.15 -2.94 6.86
CA ARG A 262 -11.55 -1.77 6.18
C ARG A 262 -11.92 -1.72 4.70
N ARG A 263 -12.00 -2.87 4.02
CA ARG A 263 -12.46 -2.94 2.62
C ARG A 263 -13.91 -2.49 2.49
N ARG A 264 -14.80 -3.02 3.35
CA ARG A 264 -16.22 -2.63 3.39
C ARG A 264 -16.40 -1.14 3.66
N ALA A 265 -15.69 -0.60 4.66
CA ALA A 265 -15.76 0.82 4.98
C ALA A 265 -15.34 1.71 3.80
N LYS A 266 -14.27 1.34 3.07
CA LYS A 266 -13.85 2.05 1.85
C LYS A 266 -14.89 1.97 0.74
N GLU A 267 -15.51 0.80 0.54
CA GLU A 267 -16.56 0.61 -0.47
C GLU A 267 -17.82 1.42 -0.15
N GLU A 268 -18.23 1.43 1.13
CA GLU A 268 -19.35 2.25 1.62
C GLU A 268 -19.06 3.75 1.46
N GLU A 269 -17.83 4.19 1.76
CA GLU A 269 -17.41 5.59 1.55
C GLU A 269 -17.43 5.98 0.08
N VAL A 270 -16.87 5.15 -0.81
CA VAL A 270 -16.92 5.38 -2.26
C VAL A 270 -18.37 5.42 -2.77
N HIS A 271 -19.22 4.54 -2.26
CA HIS A 271 -20.65 4.53 -2.60
C HIS A 271 -21.35 5.80 -2.11
N ARG A 272 -21.08 6.24 -0.88
CA ARG A 272 -21.63 7.48 -0.30
C ARG A 272 -21.24 8.69 -1.14
N LEU A 273 -19.95 8.86 -1.45
CA LEU A 273 -19.45 9.96 -2.27
C LEU A 273 -20.09 9.97 -3.67
N ARG A 274 -20.29 8.79 -4.26
CA ARG A 274 -20.98 8.66 -5.55
C ARG A 274 -22.43 9.11 -5.47
N MET A 275 -23.14 8.77 -4.39
CA MET A 275 -24.53 9.19 -4.19
C MET A 275 -24.65 10.69 -3.92
N GLU A 276 -23.77 11.26 -3.10
CA GLU A 276 -23.68 12.70 -2.85
C GLU A 276 -23.44 13.45 -4.16
N GLY A 277 -22.46 13.04 -4.97
CA GLY A 277 -22.19 13.65 -6.28
C GLY A 277 -23.37 13.55 -7.26
N LEU A 278 -24.17 12.49 -7.19
CA LEU A 278 -25.39 12.37 -8.00
C LEU A 278 -26.51 13.32 -7.53
N VAL A 279 -26.64 13.52 -6.21
CA VAL A 279 -27.61 14.45 -5.64
C VAL A 279 -27.22 15.89 -5.95
N GLU A 280 -25.96 16.26 -5.75
CA GLU A 280 -25.42 17.58 -6.11
C GLU A 280 -25.58 17.86 -7.61
N GLY A 281 -25.22 16.90 -8.46
CA GLY A 281 -25.39 17.03 -9.90
C GLY A 281 -26.86 17.15 -10.35
N ARG A 282 -27.81 16.60 -9.58
CA ARG A 282 -29.25 16.84 -9.82
C ARG A 282 -29.68 18.23 -9.35
N ALA A 283 -29.22 18.67 -8.18
CA ALA A 283 -29.53 19.99 -7.64
C ALA A 283 -29.00 21.12 -8.55
N GLN A 284 -27.78 20.97 -9.07
CA GLN A 284 -27.19 21.92 -10.03
C GLN A 284 -28.02 22.00 -11.33
N ARG A 285 -28.36 20.85 -11.93
CA ARG A 285 -29.21 20.84 -13.12
C ARG A 285 -30.59 21.45 -12.88
N GLN A 286 -31.18 21.23 -11.70
CA GLN A 286 -32.46 21.84 -11.37
C GLN A 286 -32.33 23.36 -11.25
N ALA A 287 -31.28 23.86 -10.59
CA ALA A 287 -31.02 25.28 -10.48
C ALA A 287 -30.77 25.95 -11.86
N GLU A 288 -30.06 25.27 -12.77
CA GLU A 288 -29.88 25.72 -14.15
C GLU A 288 -31.21 25.80 -14.92
N VAL A 289 -32.06 24.76 -14.79
CA VAL A 289 -33.40 24.74 -15.42
C VAL A 289 -34.29 25.85 -14.85
N ASP A 290 -34.24 26.08 -13.54
CA ASP A 290 -35.03 27.13 -12.88
C ASP A 290 -34.54 28.53 -13.27
N GLU A 291 -33.23 28.71 -13.44
CA GLU A 291 -32.65 29.95 -13.96
C GLU A 291 -33.05 30.20 -15.41
N GLU A 292 -32.96 29.18 -16.28
CA GLU A 292 -33.39 29.29 -17.68
C GLU A 292 -34.89 29.63 -17.77
N ARG A 293 -35.73 29.02 -16.91
CA ARG A 293 -37.15 29.34 -16.81
C ARG A 293 -37.37 30.80 -16.43
N ARG A 294 -36.67 31.31 -15.41
CA ARG A 294 -36.77 32.71 -14.98
C ARG A 294 -36.37 33.68 -16.10
N GLN A 295 -35.31 33.37 -16.83
CA GLN A 295 -34.87 34.19 -17.97
C GLN A 295 -35.91 34.21 -19.10
N ARG A 296 -36.56 33.08 -19.39
CA ARG A 296 -37.66 33.02 -20.37
C ARG A 296 -38.87 33.83 -19.94
N GLU A 297 -39.30 33.70 -18.69
CA GLU A 297 -40.44 34.46 -18.13
C GLU A 297 -40.14 35.97 -18.14
N GLU A 298 -38.92 36.39 -17.80
CA GLU A 298 -38.53 37.80 -17.85
C GLU A 298 -38.51 38.34 -19.30
N ALA A 299 -38.00 37.55 -20.25
CA ALA A 299 -38.00 37.93 -21.66
C ALA A 299 -39.43 38.08 -22.19
N GLU A 300 -40.34 37.17 -21.85
CA GLU A 300 -41.76 37.25 -22.21
C GLU A 300 -42.43 38.50 -21.62
N ARG A 301 -42.16 38.81 -20.34
CA ARG A 301 -42.65 40.05 -19.71
C ARG A 301 -42.17 41.31 -20.45
N LYS A 302 -40.90 41.35 -20.87
CA LYS A 302 -40.35 42.48 -21.64
C LYS A 302 -41.01 42.61 -23.01
N VAL A 303 -41.28 41.50 -23.70
CA VAL A 303 -42.01 41.50 -24.97
C VAL A 303 -43.43 42.03 -24.78
N ASN A 304 -44.17 41.52 -23.80
CA ASN A 304 -45.54 41.96 -23.50
C ASN A 304 -45.59 43.45 -23.10
N GLU A 305 -44.60 43.95 -22.36
CA GLU A 305 -44.52 45.37 -22.01
C GLU A 305 -44.21 46.25 -23.24
N ALA A 306 -43.30 45.80 -24.12
CA ALA A 306 -42.99 46.50 -25.36
C ALA A 306 -44.20 46.56 -26.30
N GLU A 307 -44.96 45.47 -26.42
CA GLU A 307 -46.20 45.42 -27.20
C GLU A 307 -47.25 46.39 -26.64
N ARG A 308 -47.45 46.40 -25.32
CA ARG A 308 -48.34 47.38 -24.67
C ARG A 308 -47.95 48.83 -24.94
N ARG A 309 -46.65 49.15 -24.87
CA ARG A 309 -46.15 50.51 -25.17
C ARG A 309 -46.38 50.87 -26.64
N ALA A 310 -46.15 49.95 -27.56
CA ALA A 310 -46.38 50.16 -28.99
C ALA A 310 -47.88 50.38 -29.29
N ASP A 311 -48.76 49.61 -28.63
CA ASP A 311 -50.21 49.76 -28.74
C ASP A 311 -50.70 51.11 -28.19
N GLU A 312 -50.15 51.56 -27.06
CA GLU A 312 -50.46 52.87 -26.47
C GLU A 312 -49.98 54.01 -27.37
N GLU A 313 -48.76 53.91 -27.92
CA GLU A 313 -48.24 54.87 -28.89
C GLU A 313 -49.10 54.92 -30.17
N ARG A 314 -49.55 53.76 -30.66
CA ARG A 314 -50.48 53.70 -31.81
C ARG A 314 -51.78 54.44 -31.51
N ARG A 315 -52.37 54.23 -30.32
CA ARG A 315 -53.60 54.94 -29.90
C ARG A 315 -53.38 56.45 -29.80
N GLN A 316 -52.26 56.90 -29.24
CA GLN A 316 -51.93 58.32 -29.16
C GLN A 316 -51.75 58.96 -30.54
N ARG A 317 -51.10 58.26 -31.47
CA ARG A 317 -50.98 58.73 -32.87
C ARG A 317 -52.34 58.83 -33.56
N GLU A 318 -53.18 57.81 -33.43
CA GLU A 318 -54.54 57.82 -33.97
C GLU A 318 -55.43 58.91 -33.36
N GLU A 319 -55.23 59.26 -32.09
CA GLU A 319 -55.94 60.34 -31.41
C GLU A 319 -55.45 61.72 -31.88
N ALA A 320 -54.13 61.92 -31.94
CA ALA A 320 -53.53 63.15 -32.48
C ALA A 320 -53.93 63.40 -33.95
N GLU A 321 -54.00 62.36 -34.77
CA GLU A 321 -54.46 62.46 -36.15
C GLU A 321 -55.94 62.89 -36.23
N ARG A 322 -56.80 62.32 -35.37
CA ARG A 322 -58.21 62.73 -35.26
C ARG A 322 -58.37 64.18 -34.79
N GLU A 323 -57.57 64.62 -33.82
CA GLU A 323 -57.58 66.02 -33.37
C GLU A 323 -57.13 66.98 -34.46
N TYR A 324 -56.06 66.65 -35.18
CA TYR A 324 -55.55 67.43 -36.31
C TYR A 324 -56.59 67.53 -37.43
N GLU A 325 -57.25 66.43 -37.78
CA GLU A 325 -58.33 66.43 -38.78
C GLU A 325 -59.53 67.27 -38.33
N ALA A 326 -59.92 67.18 -37.06
CA ALA A 326 -60.98 68.01 -36.48
C ALA A 326 -60.62 69.50 -36.52
N GLU A 327 -59.36 69.86 -36.21
CA GLU A 327 -58.88 71.24 -36.29
C GLU A 327 -58.87 71.76 -37.73
N LEU A 328 -58.39 70.96 -38.69
CA LEU A 328 -58.41 71.29 -40.11
C LEU A 328 -59.84 71.55 -40.61
N ASN A 329 -60.80 70.72 -40.18
CA ASN A 329 -62.22 70.90 -40.50
C ASN A 329 -62.80 72.18 -39.86
N ARG A 330 -62.43 72.52 -38.61
CA ARG A 330 -62.82 73.81 -38.00
C ARG A 330 -62.26 74.99 -38.79
N MET A 331 -61.01 74.89 -39.25
CA MET A 331 -60.37 75.95 -40.04
C MET A 331 -61.07 76.12 -41.41
N ARG A 332 -61.39 75.02 -42.10
CA ARG A 332 -62.20 75.06 -43.33
C ARG A 332 -63.57 75.70 -43.11
N ALA A 333 -64.25 75.36 -42.02
CA ALA A 333 -65.55 75.95 -41.68
C ALA A 333 -65.45 77.47 -41.46
N ARG A 334 -64.42 77.94 -40.75
CA ARG A 334 -64.14 79.38 -40.57
C ARG A 334 -63.85 80.09 -41.89
N MET A 335 -63.05 79.48 -42.76
CA MET A 335 -62.77 80.03 -44.10
C MET A 335 -64.05 80.17 -44.93
N ALA A 336 -64.90 79.13 -44.96
CA ALA A 336 -66.17 79.15 -45.67
C ALA A 336 -67.18 80.16 -45.08
N GLU A 337 -67.09 80.46 -43.79
CA GLU A 337 -67.89 81.53 -43.16
C GLU A 337 -67.38 82.92 -43.54
N LEU A 338 -66.06 83.12 -43.59
CA LEU A 338 -65.46 84.37 -44.05
C LEU A 338 -65.78 84.66 -45.53
N GLU A 339 -65.73 83.64 -46.39
CA GLU A 339 -66.15 83.76 -47.79
C GLU A 339 -67.64 84.15 -47.92
N ARG A 340 -68.50 83.58 -47.07
CA ARG A 340 -69.93 83.96 -47.03
C ARG A 340 -70.20 85.37 -46.55
N ARG A 341 -69.29 86.00 -45.80
CA ARG A 341 -69.40 87.40 -45.36
C ARG A 341 -68.82 88.40 -46.37
N ALA A 342 -68.08 87.92 -47.37
CA ALA A 342 -67.44 88.76 -48.40
C ALA A 342 -68.32 88.94 -49.66
N VAL A 343 -69.45 88.23 -49.75
CA VAL A 343 -70.52 88.37 -50.75
C VAL A 343 -71.69 89.10 -50.10
#